data_AF-A0A3S3P438-F1
#
_entry.id   AF-A0A3S3P438-F1
#
_cell.length_a   1.000
_cell.length_b   1.000
_cell.length_c   1.000
_cell.angle_alpha   90.00
_cell.angle_beta   90.00
_cell.angle_gamma   90.00
#
_symmetry.space_group_name_H-M   'P 1'
#
loop_
_entity.id
_entity.type
_entity.pdbx_description
1 polymer ?
#
loop_
_entity_poly.entity_id
_entity_poly.type
_entity_poly.pdbx_seq_one_letter_code
_entity_poly.pdbx_strand_id
1 'polypeptide(L)' 'MRLSQFDLIENPYRNGTSYFKRGQYSMLQVNFNLRRHTGYFLIQVYVPCALIVVLSWVSFWINREATADRVGL' A
#
# COMPACT_ATOMS: atom_id res chain seq x y z
N MET A 1 -10.52 17.98 4.57
CA MET A 1 -11.29 16.80 4.99
C MET A 1 -10.36 15.59 4.95
N ARG A 2 -10.14 14.91 6.08
CA ARG A 2 -9.34 13.67 6.11
C ARG A 2 -10.28 12.48 5.94
N LEU A 3 -10.11 11.73 4.85
CA LEU A 3 -10.72 10.41 4.74
C LEU A 3 -9.79 9.40 5.42
N SER A 4 -10.36 8.39 6.09
CA SER A 4 -9.63 7.41 6.91
C SER A 4 -8.57 6.60 6.14
N GLN A 5 -8.67 6.53 4.82
CA GLN A 5 -7.84 5.68 3.96
C GLN A 5 -7.34 6.38 2.68
N PHE A 6 -7.76 7.61 2.42
CA PHE A 6 -7.38 8.38 1.24
C PHE A 6 -7.05 9.83 1.62
N ASP A 7 -5.93 10.32 1.14
CA ASP A 7 -5.60 11.75 1.20
C ASP A 7 -6.02 12.41 -0.12
N LEU A 8 -6.76 13.51 -0.02
CA LEU A 8 -7.11 14.32 -1.18
C LEU A 8 -5.86 15.13 -1.58
N ILE A 9 -5.29 14.84 -2.76
CA ILE A 9 -4.09 15.51 -3.26
C ILE A 9 -4.47 16.87 -3.83
N GLU A 10 -5.34 16.87 -4.84
CA GLU A 10 -5.72 18.05 -5.62
C GLU A 10 -7.15 17.89 -6.16
N ASN A 11 -7.80 19.02 -6.40
CA ASN A 11 -9.16 19.07 -6.93
C ASN A 11 -9.28 20.03 -8.13
N PRO A 12 -8.70 19.70 -9.30
CA PRO A 12 -8.86 20.50 -10.50
C PRO A 12 -10.32 20.50 -10.96
N TYR A 13 -10.86 21.71 -11.19
CA TYR A 13 -12.16 21.92 -11.81
C TYR A 13 -11.98 22.34 -13.27
N ARG A 14 -12.86 21.86 -14.14
CA ARG A 14 -12.87 22.19 -15.56
C ARG A 14 -14.29 22.55 -15.99
N ASN A 15 -14.41 23.71 -16.62
CA ASN A 15 -15.64 24.13 -17.27
C ASN A 15 -15.53 23.72 -18.75
N GLY A 16 -16.50 22.97 -19.25
CA GLY A 16 -16.52 22.50 -20.62
C GLY A 16 -17.92 22.57 -21.20
N THR A 17 -18.03 22.70 -22.51
CA THR A 17 -19.29 22.56 -23.23
C THR A 17 -19.27 21.23 -23.97
N SER A 18 -20.22 20.35 -23.66
CA SER A 18 -20.35 19.06 -24.34
C SER A 18 -21.45 19.15 -25.41
N TYR A 19 -21.15 18.69 -26.61
CA TYR A 19 -22.11 18.60 -27.71
C TYR A 19 -22.88 17.29 -27.60
N PHE A 20 -24.19 17.39 -27.38
CA PHE A 20 -25.11 16.26 -27.46
C PHE A 20 -25.98 16.40 -28.72
N LYS A 21 -26.65 15.31 -29.12
CA LYS A 21 -27.53 15.27 -30.31
C LYS A 21 -28.59 16.38 -30.37
N ARG A 22 -28.91 17.02 -29.24
CA ARG A 22 -29.95 18.03 -29.09
C ARG A 22 -29.42 19.47 -28.88
N GLY A 23 -28.10 19.67 -28.83
CA GLY A 23 -27.47 20.99 -28.64
C GLY A 23 -26.20 20.97 -27.79
N GLN A 24 -25.64 22.16 -27.54
CA GLN A 24 -24.52 22.37 -26.62
C GLN A 24 -25.03 22.52 -25.19
N TYR A 25 -24.43 21.77 -24.27
CA TYR A 25 -24.72 21.86 -22.84
C TYR A 25 -23.45 22.26 -22.08
N SER A 26 -23.56 23.26 -21.21
CA SER A 26 -22.50 23.62 -20.26
C SER A 26 -22.39 22.54 -19.20
N MET A 27 -21.18 21.99 -19.03
CA MET A 27 -20.85 20.97 -18.06
C MET A 27 -19.74 21.49 -17.14
N LEU A 28 -19.97 21.36 -15.85
CA LEU A 28 -18.96 21.56 -14.82
C LEU A 28 -18.41 20.18 -14.45
N GLN A 29 -17.11 19.95 -14.64
CA GLN A 29 -16.46 18.71 -14.22
C GLN A 29 -15.46 19.01 -13.11
N VAL A 30 -15.55 18.26 -12.03
CA VAL A 30 -14.63 18.33 -10.89
C VAL A 30 -13.95 16.98 -10.77
N ASN A 31 -12.62 16.96 -10.85
CA ASN A 31 -11.85 15.74 -10.69
C ASN A 31 -11.18 15.74 -9.32
N PHE A 32 -11.52 14.77 -8.48
CA PHE A 32 -10.90 14.59 -7.16
C PHE A 32 -9.73 13.60 -7.27
N ASN A 33 -8.49 14.08 -7.11
CA ASN A 33 -7.33 13.22 -7.09
C ASN A 33 -7.12 12.65 -5.67
N LEU A 34 -7.37 11.35 -5.49
CA LEU A 34 -7.32 10.66 -4.21
C LEU A 34 -6.07 9.77 -4.15
N ARG A 35 -5.16 10.01 -3.21
CA ARG A 35 -4.04 9.11 -2.92
C ARG A 35 -4.44 8.10 -1.87
N ARG A 36 -4.20 6.81 -2.09
CA ARG A 36 -4.35 5.79 -1.05
C ARG A 36 -3.29 5.96 0.04
N HIS A 37 -3.73 5.97 1.30
CA HIS A 37 -2.86 6.02 2.46
C HIS A 37 -2.33 4.60 2.77
N THR A 38 -1.16 4.25 2.22
CA THR A 38 -0.57 2.89 2.37
C THR A 38 0.38 2.77 3.57
N GLY A 39 0.61 3.85 4.33
CA GLY A 39 1.59 3.88 5.43
C GLY A 39 1.31 2.86 6.53
N TYR A 40 0.07 2.75 6.99
CA TYR A 40 -0.32 1.78 8.03
C TYR A 40 -0.26 0.33 7.54
N PHE A 41 -0.65 0.07 6.29
CA PHE A 41 -0.59 -1.26 5.67
C PHE A 41 0.85 -1.77 5.55
N LEU A 42 1.81 -0.89 5.22
CA LEU A 42 3.23 -1.24 5.20
C LEU A 42 3.71 -1.65 6.60
N ILE A 43 3.46 -0.85 7.63
CA ILE A 43 3.95 -1.18 8.98
C ILE A 43 3.29 -2.45 9.51
N GLN A 44 1.98 -2.62 9.31
CA GLN A 44 1.25 -3.74 9.89
C GLN A 44 1.45 -5.07 9.15
N VAL A 45 1.77 -5.06 7.86
CA VAL A 45 1.93 -6.29 7.05
C VAL A 45 3.39 -6.55 6.70
N TYR A 46 4.15 -5.55 6.25
CA TYR A 46 5.55 -5.78 5.87
C TYR A 46 6.44 -6.08 7.08
N VAL A 47 6.21 -5.43 8.23
CA VAL A 47 7.02 -5.70 9.43
C VAL A 47 6.88 -7.15 9.91
N PRO A 48 5.67 -7.71 10.14
CA PRO A 48 5.57 -9.12 10.56
C PRO A 48 6.06 -10.07 9.48
N CYS A 49 5.82 -9.81 8.19
CA CYS A 49 6.36 -10.64 7.11
C CYS A 49 7.90 -10.64 7.09
N ALA A 50 8.54 -9.48 7.25
CA ALA A 50 9.99 -9.38 7.31
C ALA A 50 10.57 -10.10 8.55
N LEU A 51 9.93 -9.97 9.71
CA LEU A 51 10.31 -10.70 10.92
C LEU A 51 10.25 -12.22 10.71
N ILE A 52 9.20 -12.73 10.08
CA ILE A 52 9.06 -14.17 9.78
C ILE A 52 10.18 -14.65 8.84
N VAL A 53 10.53 -13.87 7.81
CA VAL A 53 11.64 -14.20 6.91
C VAL A 53 12.97 -14.26 7.65
N VAL A 54 13.25 -13.26 8.51
CA VAL A 54 14.48 -13.22 9.31
C VAL A 54 14.53 -14.40 10.28
N LEU A 55 13.45 -14.71 10.99
CA LEU A 55 13.37 -15.85 11.92
C LEU A 55 13.56 -17.20 11.21
N SER A 56 13.04 -17.33 9.99
CA SER A 56 13.28 -18.52 9.16
C SER A 56 14.77 -18.68 8.83
N TRP A 57 15.48 -17.60 8.53
CA TRP A 57 16.93 -17.65 8.24
C TRP A 57 17.78 -17.87 9.50
N VAL A 58 17.43 -17.25 10.62
CA VAL A 58 18.13 -17.44 11.90
C VAL A 58 18.03 -18.90 12.37
N SER A 59 16.92 -19.57 12.07
CA SER A 59 16.74 -20.99 12.38
C SER A 59 17.73 -21.90 11.65
N PHE A 60 18.24 -21.48 10.49
CA PHE A 60 19.30 -22.17 9.75
C PHE A 60 20.69 -21.98 10.39
N TRP A 61 20.89 -20.88 11.12
CA TRP A 61 22.13 -20.60 11.86
C TRP A 61 22.17 -21.35 13.21
N ILE A 62 21.03 -21.46 13.89
CA ILE A 62 20.96 -22.03 15.25
C ILE A 62 21.05 -23.57 15.29
N ASN A 63 20.70 -24.26 14.19
CA ASN A 63 20.64 -25.73 14.16
C ASN A 63 21.92 -26.44 13.67
N ARG A 64 22.95 -25.70 13.24
CA ARG A 64 24.20 -26.31 12.74
C ARG A 64 25.26 -26.52 13.83
N GLU A 65 25.23 -25.75 14.92
CA GLU A 65 26.24 -25.86 15.98
C GLU A 65 25.77 -26.67 17.20
N ALA A 66 24.48 -26.69 17.54
CA ALA A 66 23.98 -27.40 18.72
C ALA A 66 23.73 -28.91 18.52
N THR A 67 23.63 -29.39 17.27
CA THR A 67 23.36 -30.81 16.96
C THR A 67 24.62 -31.59 16.54
N ALA A 68 25.70 -30.90 16.15
CA ALA A 68 26.96 -31.54 15.76
C ALA A 68 27.75 -32.12 16.96
N ASP A 69 27.42 -31.72 18.19
CA ASP A 69 28.08 -32.18 19.41
C ASP A 69 27.45 -33.46 20.02
N ARG A 70 26.48 -34.10 19.34
CA ARG A 70 25.78 -35.29 19.85
C ARG A 70 25.83 -36.53 18.95
N VAL A 71 26.74 -36.58 17.96
CA VAL A 71 27.00 -37.79 17.15
C VAL A 71 28.34 -38.47 17.55
N GLY A 72 28.86 -38.15 18.72
CA GLY A 72 30.07 -38.77 19.24
C GLY A 72 30.03 -38.91 20.76
N LEU A 73 29.23 -39.85 21.25
CA LEU A 73 29.43 -40.64 22.48
C LEU A 73 28.41 -41.78 22.53
#